data_AF-A0AAV2HKX9-F1
#
_entry.id   AF-A0AAV2HKX9-F1
#
_cell.length_a   1.000
_cell.length_b   1.000
_cell.length_c   1.000
_cell.angle_alpha   90.00
_cell.angle_beta   90.00
_cell.angle_gamma   90.00
#
_symmetry.space_group_name_H-M   'P 1'
#
loop_
_entity.id
_entity.type
_entity.pdbx_description
1 polymer ?
#
loop_
_entity_poly.entity_id
_entity_poly.type
_entity_poly.pdbx_seq_one_letter_code
_entity_poly.pdbx_strand_id
1 'polypeptide(L)'
;RDSYSLKVLAVDDDRCCKDKTGSRTSSAVFTVNIIDINANKPSFTNCALYDNTASVKEKSPIGTQVIQVVATDPDRGENGRVVYE
;
A
#
# COMPACT_ATOMS: atom_id res chain seq x y z
N ARG A 1 -1.39 4.47 5.22
CA ARG A 1 -2.63 5.13 5.70
C ARG A 1 -3.71 4.51 4.87
N ASP A 2 -4.59 3.75 5.50
CA ASP A 2 -5.39 2.73 4.81
C ASP A 2 -6.87 3.06 4.93
N SER A 3 -7.16 4.13 5.66
CA SER A 3 -8.47 4.71 5.80
C SER A 3 -8.36 6.18 6.21
N TYR A 4 -9.45 6.90 5.95
CA TYR A 4 -9.71 8.24 6.44
C TYR A 4 -11.00 8.23 7.25
N SER A 5 -11.02 8.95 8.37
CA SER A 5 -12.24 9.14 9.16
C SER A 5 -12.64 10.60 9.11
N LEU A 6 -13.87 10.86 8.64
CA LEU A 6 -14.44 12.19 8.52
C LEU A 6 -15.56 12.36 9.54
N LYS A 7 -15.51 13.43 10.33
CA LYS A 7 -16.61 13.84 11.20
C LYS A 7 -17.44 14.90 10.46
N VAL A 8 -18.69 14.57 10.17
CA VAL A 8 -19.64 15.48 9.53
C VAL A 8 -20.53 16.07 10.61
N LEU A 9 -20.74 17.39 10.56
CA LEU A 9 -21.60 18.14 11.47
C LEU A 9 -22.78 18.69 10.68
N ALA A 10 -24.00 18.31 11.06
CA ALA A 10 -25.22 18.96 10.63
C ALA A 10 -25.59 20.02 11.67
N VAL A 11 -25.88 21.23 11.22
CA VAL A 11 -26.29 22.37 12.03
C VAL A 11 -27.58 22.89 11.43
N ASP A 12 -28.64 23.00 12.24
CA ASP A 12 -29.86 23.62 11.76
C ASP A 12 -29.70 25.14 11.61
N ASP A 13 -30.48 25.70 10.69
CA ASP A 13 -30.47 27.13 10.44
C ASP A 13 -31.47 27.79 11.40
N ASP A 14 -30.96 28.27 12.54
CA ASP A 14 -31.72 28.85 13.67
C ASP A 14 -32.36 30.22 13.34
N ARG A 15 -32.92 30.37 12.12
CA ARG A 15 -33.40 31.65 11.58
C ARG A 15 -34.90 31.92 11.74
N CYS A 16 -35.69 30.99 12.30
CA CYS A 16 -37.15 31.10 12.19
C CYS A 16 -37.88 31.86 13.30
N CYS A 17 -37.37 32.01 14.53
CA CYS A 17 -38.09 32.73 15.58
C CYS A 17 -37.19 33.22 16.71
N LYS A 18 -37.54 34.39 17.28
CA LYS A 18 -36.69 35.18 18.19
C LYS A 18 -36.53 34.61 19.60
N ASP A 19 -37.09 33.44 19.89
CA ASP A 19 -36.95 32.73 21.16
C ASP A 19 -35.88 31.64 21.02
N LYS A 20 -34.64 32.04 21.27
CA LYS A 20 -33.45 31.20 21.13
C LYS A 20 -33.41 30.07 22.15
N THR A 21 -33.70 28.86 21.71
CA THR A 21 -33.29 27.63 22.40
C THR A 21 -32.18 26.90 21.64
N GLY A 22 -31.17 27.64 21.16
CA GLY A 22 -29.90 27.12 20.64
C GLY A 22 -29.99 26.30 19.34
N SER A 23 -29.09 26.58 18.39
CA SER A 23 -28.95 25.75 17.19
C SER A 23 -28.70 24.28 17.55
N ARG A 24 -29.50 23.38 16.95
CA ARG A 24 -29.35 21.94 17.13
C ARG A 24 -28.27 21.46 16.19
N THR A 25 -27.36 20.68 16.75
CA THR A 25 -26.32 20.01 15.97
C THR A 25 -26.45 18.50 16.08
N SER A 26 -26.11 17.82 15.00
CA SER A 26 -25.94 16.37 14.97
C SER A 26 -24.63 16.06 14.28
N SER A 27 -23.97 14.98 14.66
CA SER A 27 -22.72 14.58 14.01
C SER A 27 -22.70 13.10 13.71
N ALA A 28 -22.06 12.76 12.59
CA ALA A 28 -21.82 11.39 12.17
C ALA A 28 -20.35 11.22 11.78
N VAL A 29 -19.84 10.01 11.97
CA VAL A 29 -18.49 9.62 11.56
C VAL A 29 -18.60 8.69 10.35
N PHE A 30 -17.90 9.03 9.28
CA PHE A 30 -17.82 8.22 8.07
C PHE A 30 -16.37 7.78 7.86
N THR A 31 -16.17 6.49 7.62
CA THR A 31 -14.85 5.92 7.35
C THR A 31 -14.74 5.56 5.87
N VAL A 32 -13.72 6.11 5.22
CA VAL A 32 -13.35 5.77 3.84
C VAL A 32 -12.17 4.80 3.92
N ASN A 33 -12.33 3.60 3.37
CA ASN A 33 -11.25 2.62 3.30
C ASN A 33 -10.55 2.73 1.94
N ILE A 34 -9.21 2.75 1.96
CA ILE A 34 -8.41 2.72 0.74
C ILE A 34 -8.13 1.25 0.41
N ILE A 35 -8.59 0.81 -0.75
CA ILE A 35 -8.27 -0.53 -1.25
C ILE A 35 -6.91 -0.51 -1.94
N ASP A 36 -6.11 -1.54 -1.69
CA ASP A 36 -4.85 -1.75 -2.38
C ASP A 36 -5.12 -2.32 -3.77
N ILE A 37 -4.42 -1.79 -4.78
CA ILE A 37 -4.42 -2.34 -6.13
C ILE A 37 -2.97 -2.67 -6.49
N ASN A 38 -2.77 -3.74 -7.25
CA ASN A 38 -1.46 -4.04 -7.80
C ASN A 38 -1.11 -3.01 -8.89
N ALA A 39 -0.30 -2.04 -8.53
CA ALA A 39 0.06 -0.90 -9.38
C ALA A 39 1.57 -0.79 -9.60
N ASN A 40 2.37 -1.50 -8.82
CA ASN A 40 3.79 -1.58 -8.96
C ASN A 40 4.17 -2.93 -9.61
N LYS A 41 5.44 -3.04 -10.01
CA LYS A 41 5.99 -4.28 -10.50
C LYS A 41 7.20 -4.63 -9.63
N PRO A 42 7.49 -5.92 -9.41
CA PRO A 42 8.67 -6.30 -8.67
C PRO A 42 9.93 -5.73 -9.33
N SER A 43 10.86 -5.26 -8.51
CA SER A 43 12.14 -4.70 -8.96
C SER A 43 13.30 -5.37 -8.25
N PHE A 44 14.33 -5.77 -8.99
CA PHE A 44 15.52 -6.37 -8.40
C PHE A 44 16.35 -5.32 -7.65
N THR A 45 16.71 -5.64 -6.41
CA THR A 45 17.40 -4.70 -5.51
C THR A 45 18.80 -4.32 -5.98
N ASN A 46 19.49 -5.19 -6.73
CA ASN A 46 20.88 -5.00 -7.14
C ASN A 46 21.14 -5.45 -8.60
N CYS A 47 20.32 -5.00 -9.57
CA CYS A 47 20.46 -5.39 -11.01
C CYS A 47 21.90 -5.37 -11.53
N ALA A 48 22.62 -4.25 -11.32
CA ALA A 48 23.98 -4.08 -11.84
C ALA A 48 25.01 -5.05 -11.23
N LEU A 49 24.81 -5.48 -9.98
CA LEU A 49 25.66 -6.48 -9.36
C LEU A 49 25.33 -7.87 -9.92
N TYR A 50 24.04 -8.19 -10.05
CA TYR A 50 23.61 -9.49 -10.57
C TYR A 50 24.11 -9.76 -11.99
N ASP A 51 24.08 -8.74 -12.87
CA ASP A 51 24.57 -8.86 -14.25
C ASP A 51 26.07 -9.18 -14.34
N ASN A 52 26.87 -8.72 -13.38
CA ASN A 52 28.34 -8.80 -13.45
C ASN A 52 28.97 -9.87 -12.54
N THR A 53 28.19 -10.54 -11.68
CA THR A 53 28.72 -11.47 -10.66
C THR A 53 28.34 -12.93 -10.90
N ALA A 54 27.45 -13.22 -11.86
CA ALA A 54 27.05 -14.57 -12.19
C ALA A 54 28.15 -15.30 -12.99
N SER A 55 28.89 -16.20 -12.34
CA SER A 55 29.84 -17.08 -13.01
C SER A 55 29.92 -18.45 -12.33
N VAL A 56 30.20 -19.50 -13.10
CA VAL A 56 30.35 -20.87 -12.61
C VAL A 56 31.48 -21.58 -13.34
N LYS A 57 32.21 -22.45 -12.64
CA LYS A 57 33.29 -23.24 -13.23
C LYS A 57 32.73 -24.37 -14.10
N GLU A 58 33.45 -24.72 -15.16
CA GLU A 58 33.02 -25.74 -16.14
C GLU A 58 32.76 -27.13 -15.52
N LYS A 59 33.44 -27.46 -14.41
CA LYS A 59 33.34 -28.77 -13.72
C LYS A 59 32.49 -28.72 -12.44
N SER A 60 31.69 -27.68 -12.26
CA SER A 60 30.81 -27.58 -11.09
C SER A 60 29.74 -28.68 -11.13
N PRO A 61 29.47 -29.35 -9.99
CA PRO A 61 28.46 -30.41 -9.93
C PRO A 61 27.04 -29.87 -10.10
N ILE A 62 26.11 -30.76 -10.45
CA ILE A 62 24.67 -30.45 -10.54
C ILE A 62 24.17 -29.97 -9.17
N GLY A 63 23.37 -28.90 -9.17
CA GLY A 63 22.86 -28.26 -7.95
C GLY A 63 23.79 -27.20 -7.35
N THR A 64 24.91 -26.87 -8.02
CA THR A 64 25.74 -25.73 -7.62
C THR A 64 24.93 -24.44 -7.69
N GLN A 65 24.79 -23.75 -6.55
CA GLN A 65 24.19 -22.43 -6.50
C GLN A 65 25.11 -21.42 -7.17
N VAL A 66 24.58 -20.64 -8.13
CA VAL A 66 25.36 -19.66 -8.89
C VAL A 66 25.24 -18.28 -8.25
N ILE A 67 24.00 -17.77 -8.17
CA ILE A 67 23.67 -16.51 -7.50
C ILE A 67 22.31 -16.63 -6.82
N GLN A 68 22.04 -15.73 -5.89
CA GLN A 68 20.71 -15.51 -5.35
C GLN A 68 20.31 -14.07 -5.66
N VAL A 69 19.15 -13.90 -6.28
CA VAL A 69 18.58 -12.58 -6.60
C VAL A 69 17.44 -12.27 -5.65
N VAL A 70 17.22 -10.97 -5.41
CA VAL A 70 16.11 -10.50 -4.58
C VAL A 70 15.41 -9.36 -5.30
N ALA A 71 14.12 -9.55 -5.56
CA ALA A 71 13.21 -8.52 -6.03
C ALA A 71 12.23 -8.11 -4.94
N THR A 72 11.84 -6.84 -4.97
CA THR A 72 10.93 -6.20 -4.02
C THR A 72 9.81 -5.50 -4.78
N ASP A 73 8.58 -5.66 -4.28
CA ASP A 73 7.40 -4.95 -4.73
C ASP A 73 6.81 -4.17 -3.53
N PRO A 74 6.57 -2.86 -3.65
CA PRO A 74 6.06 -2.04 -2.55
C PRO A 74 4.54 -2.19 -2.30
N ASP A 75 3.82 -2.94 -3.14
CA ASP A 75 2.38 -3.19 -2.96
C ASP A 75 2.12 -4.10 -1.74
N ARG A 76 0.87 -4.17 -1.29
CA ARG A 76 0.54 -4.79 0.00
C ARG A 76 0.03 -6.21 -0.15
N GLY A 77 0.36 -7.04 0.85
CA GLY A 77 -0.12 -8.41 0.91
C GLY A 77 0.27 -9.20 -0.33
N GLU A 78 -0.69 -9.91 -0.94
CA GLU A 78 -0.43 -10.70 -2.14
C GLU A 78 -0.04 -9.84 -3.36
N ASN A 79 -0.43 -8.56 -3.42
CA ASN A 79 -0.03 -7.69 -4.53
C ASN A 79 1.48 -7.42 -4.54
N GLY A 80 2.11 -7.41 -3.36
CA GLY A 80 3.56 -7.27 -3.21
C GLY A 80 4.33 -8.59 -3.19
N ARG A 81 3.65 -9.73 -3.37
CA ARG A 81 4.28 -11.04 -3.28
C ARG A 81 5.02 -11.38 -4.57
N VAL A 82 6.32 -11.60 -4.45
CA VAL A 82 7.19 -11.95 -5.58
C VAL A 82 7.35 -13.47 -5.69
N VAL A 83 7.21 -14.00 -6.91
CA VAL A 83 7.48 -15.39 -7.26
C VAL A 83 8.59 -15.43 -8.31
N TYR A 84 9.47 -16.43 -8.21
CA TYR A 84 10.61 -16.65 -9.11
C TYR A 84 10.39 -17.94 -9.89
N GLU A 85 10.63 -17.90 -11.20
CA GLU A 85 10.53 -19.03 -12.14
C GLU A 85 11.81 -19.17 -12.96
#